data_AF-A0A257LGN9-F1
#
_entry.id   AF-A0A257LGN9-F1
#
_cell.length_a   1.000
_cell.length_b   1.000
_cell.length_c   1.000
_cell.angle_alpha   90.00
_cell.angle_beta   90.00
_cell.angle_gamma   90.00
#
_symmetry.space_group_name_H-M   'P 1'
#
loop_
_entity.id
_entity.type
_entity.pdbx_description
1 polymer ?
#
loop_
_entity_poly.entity_id
_entity_poly.type
_entity_poly.pdbx_seq_one_letter_code
_entity_poly.pdbx_strand_id
1 'polypeptide(L)' 'VGGAACHNGYQSCFYRKLANGANADEPDSLKLELIGRPLFDPATVYKKK' A
#
# COMPACT_ATOMS: atom_id res chain seq x y z
N VAL A 1 11.03 12.72 -8.57
CA VAL A 1 10.27 11.57 -8.04
C VAL A 1 9.63 10.86 -9.22
N GLY A 2 10.28 9.82 -9.74
CA GLY A 2 9.81 9.09 -10.91
C GLY A 2 9.95 7.61 -10.62
N GLY A 3 8.82 6.89 -10.55
CA GLY A 3 8.81 5.44 -10.27
C GLY A 3 7.65 5.00 -9.38
N ALA A 4 7.15 5.86 -8.48
CA ALA A 4 5.96 5.56 -7.68
C ALA A 4 4.70 6.11 -8.35
N ALA A 5 3.69 5.26 -8.53
CA ALA A 5 2.34 5.70 -8.89
C ALA A 5 1.52 6.11 -7.67
N CYS A 6 1.88 5.64 -6.47
CA CYS A 6 1.20 6.02 -5.24
C CYS A 6 1.96 7.13 -4.49
N HIS A 7 1.24 8.15 -4.04
CA HIS A 7 1.82 9.29 -3.33
C HIS A 7 2.48 8.91 -1.98
N ASN A 8 2.12 7.76 -1.41
CA ASN A 8 2.77 7.24 -0.20
C ASN A 8 4.07 6.45 -0.49
N GLY A 9 4.60 6.53 -1.71
CA GLY A 9 5.92 6.01 -2.06
C GLY A 9 5.91 4.67 -2.79
N TYR A 10 4.77 4.00 -2.96
CA TYR A 10 4.72 2.69 -3.61
C TYR A 10 4.63 2.77 -5.13
N GLN A 11 5.24 1.78 -5.81
CA GLN A 11 5.23 1.67 -7.28
C GLN A 11 3.81 1.66 -7.87
N SER A 12 2.87 0.98 -7.22
CA SER A 12 1.46 0.89 -7.61
C SER A 12 0.57 1.31 -6.44
N CYS A 13 -0.62 1.85 -6.73
CA CYS A 13 -1.64 2.07 -5.71
C CYS A 13 -2.12 0.74 -5.08
N PHE A 14 -2.05 -0.37 -5.82
CA PHE A 14 -2.44 -1.71 -5.38
C PHE A 14 -1.27 -2.46 -4.71
N TYR A 15 -0.59 -1.82 -3.76
CA TYR A 15 0.54 -2.41 -3.04
C TYR A 15 0.12 -3.33 -1.88
N ARG A 16 -1.19 -3.53 -1.69
CA ARG A 16 -1.80 -4.44 -0.73
C ARG A 16 -2.78 -5.36 -1.42
N LYS A 17 -2.94 -6.58 -0.89
CA LYS A 17 -3.98 -7.54 -1.28
C LYS A 17 -4.74 -8.00 -0.06
N LEU A 18 -5.88 -8.68 -0.25
CA LEU A 18 -6.51 -9.44 0.82
C LEU A 18 -5.62 -10.63 1.24
N ALA A 19 -5.64 -10.93 2.53
CA ALA A 19 -5.02 -12.13 3.07
C ALA A 19 -5.62 -13.38 2.43
N ASN A 20 -4.85 -14.45 2.37
CA ASN A 20 -5.35 -15.71 1.86
C ASN A 20 -6.54 -16.18 2.72
N GLY A 21 -7.63 -16.61 2.06
CA GLY A 21 -8.86 -17.05 2.74
C GLY A 21 -9.81 -15.92 3.12
N ALA A 22 -9.58 -14.67 2.69
CA ALA A 22 -10.54 -13.59 2.86
C ALA A 22 -11.89 -13.93 2.21
N ASN A 23 -12.96 -13.77 2.99
CA ASN A 23 -14.34 -14.06 2.63
C ASN A 23 -15.23 -12.87 2.99
N ALA A 24 -16.11 -12.46 2.06
CA ALA A 24 -17.01 -11.33 2.26
C ALA A 24 -18.08 -11.62 3.33
N ASP A 25 -18.45 -12.88 3.54
CA ASP A 25 -19.43 -13.29 4.55
C ASP A 25 -18.83 -13.38 5.96
N GLU A 26 -17.51 -13.31 6.09
CA GLU A 26 -16.78 -13.33 7.36
C GLU A 26 -15.92 -12.05 7.47
N PRO A 27 -16.48 -10.91 7.93
CA PRO A 27 -15.80 -9.61 7.90
C PRO A 27 -14.43 -9.59 8.57
N ASP A 28 -14.24 -10.38 9.63
CA ASP A 28 -12.98 -10.50 10.36
C ASP A 28 -11.84 -11.15 9.54
N SER A 29 -12.18 -11.82 8.43
CA SER A 29 -11.23 -12.42 7.49
C SER A 29 -10.65 -11.40 6.49
N LEU A 30 -11.25 -10.21 6.34
CA LEU A 30 -10.88 -9.19 5.34
C LEU A 30 -9.63 -8.38 5.73
N LYS A 31 -8.54 -9.08 6.06
CA LYS A 31 -7.25 -8.49 6.41
C LYS A 31 -6.46 -8.16 5.15
N LEU A 32 -5.64 -7.11 5.19
CA LEU A 32 -4.76 -6.73 4.09
C LEU A 32 -3.31 -7.15 4.37
N GLU A 33 -2.66 -7.69 3.35
CA GLU A 33 -1.24 -8.03 3.34
C GLU A 33 -0.48 -7.13 2.36
N LEU A 34 0.74 -6.72 2.73
CA LEU A 34 1.61 -5.96 1.84
C LEU A 34 2.22 -6.87 0.77
N ILE A 35 2.16 -6.43 -0.48
CA ILE A 35 2.79 -7.09 -1.63
C ILE A 35 3.75 -6.18 -2.39
N GLY A 36 3.73 -4.88 -2.12
CA GLY A 36 4.69 -3.92 -2.65
C GLY A 36 5.70 -3.46 -1.60
N ARG A 37 6.79 -2.86 -2.06
CA ARG A 37 7.75 -2.13 -1.22
C ARG A 37 7.74 -0.64 -1.61
N PRO A 38 7.93 0.28 -0.64
CA PRO A 38 8.05 1.70 -0.94
C PRO A 38 9.35 1.97 -1.71
N LEU A 39 9.27 2.85 -2.71
CA LEU A 39 10.40 3.32 -3.52
C LEU A 39 11.03 4.60 -2.94
N PHE A 40 10.27 5.35 -2.14
CA PHE A 40 10.76 6.51 -1.39
C PHE A 40 9.97 6.69 -0.09
N ASP A 41 10.55 7.44 0.85
CA ASP A 41 9.85 7.88 2.06
C ASP A 41 9.14 9.21 1.82
N PRO A 42 7.79 9.26 1.87
CA PRO A 42 7.01 10.48 1.73
C PRO A 42 7.46 11.63 2.64
N ALA A 43 7.93 11.35 3.86
CA ALA A 43 8.35 12.39 4.80
C ALA A 43 9.63 13.12 4.37
N THR A 44 10.45 12.47 3.56
CA THR A 44 11.68 13.07 3.00
C THR A 44 11.43 13.86 1.73
N VAL A 45 10.30 13.61 1.06
CA VAL A 45 9.92 14.19 -0.23
C VAL A 45 8.94 15.35 -0.06
N TYR A 46 7.91 15.15 0.76
CA TYR A 46 6.92 16.17 1.03
C TYR A 46 7.39 17.04 2.19
N LYS A 47 7.56 18.33 1.92
CA LYS A 47 7.81 19.30 2.99
C LYS A 47 6.62 19.28 3.95
N LYS A 48 6.87 19.14 5.24
CA LYS A 48 5.87 19.41 6.28
C LYS A 48 5.42 20.87 6.09
N LYS A 49 4.12 21.09 5.92
CA LYS A 49 3.53 22.42 6.03
C LYS A 49 3.41 22.79 7.50
#